data_AF-A0A6B3HRS4-F1
#
_entry.id   AF-A0A6B3HRS4-F1
#
_cell.length_a   1.000
_cell.length_b   1.000
_cell.length_c   1.000
_cell.angle_alpha   90.00
_cell.angle_beta   90.00
_cell.angle_gamma   90.00
#
_symmetry.space_group_name_H-M   'P 1'
#
loop_
_entity.id
_entity.type
_entity.pdbx_description
1 polymer ?
#
loop_
_entity_poly.entity_id
_entity_poly.type
_entity_poly.pdbx_seq_one_letter_code
_entity_poly.pdbx_strand_id
1 'polypeptide(L)'
;NAETRAADTLESDVDKLRTDVSERQRKALERHGGDQGELVALLSGATPVEGPGVKLVVDDAKNTDQGGGGPRESSSFADTGRVRDRDMQRVVNGLWESGAEAIAINGQRLTALSAIRAAGDA
;
A
#
# COMPACT_ATOMS: atom_id res chain seq x y z
N ASN A 1 -21.92 3.95 9.35
CA ASN A 1 -22.53 2.63 9.10
C ASN A 1 -21.81 1.57 9.94
N ALA A 2 -22.47 0.50 10.39
CA ALA A 2 -21.80 -0.55 11.18
C ALA A 2 -20.73 -1.30 10.35
N GLU A 3 -20.96 -1.43 9.04
CA GLU A 3 -20.03 -2.00 8.07
C GLU A 3 -18.74 -1.17 7.94
N THR A 4 -18.84 0.16 7.86
CA THR A 4 -17.66 1.05 7.83
C THR A 4 -16.76 0.84 9.05
N ARG A 5 -17.34 0.74 10.25
CA ARG A 5 -16.54 0.53 11.48
C ARG A 5 -15.84 -0.84 11.50
N ALA A 6 -16.47 -1.85 10.91
CA ALA A 6 -15.88 -3.18 10.79
C ALA A 6 -14.72 -3.18 9.78
N ALA A 7 -14.88 -2.46 8.66
CA ALA A 7 -13.81 -2.23 7.69
C ALA A 7 -12.63 -1.47 8.32
N ASP A 8 -12.89 -0.37 9.03
CA ASP A 8 -11.85 0.40 9.75
C ASP A 8 -11.09 -0.46 10.77
N THR A 9 -11.81 -1.34 11.48
CA THR A 9 -11.20 -2.26 12.46
C THR A 9 -10.31 -3.28 11.76
N LEU A 10 -10.78 -3.86 10.66
CA LEU A 10 -10.03 -4.85 9.90
C LEU A 10 -8.78 -4.22 9.26
N GLU A 11 -8.88 -3.01 8.73
CA GLU A 11 -7.75 -2.24 8.22
C GLU A 11 -6.72 -2.00 9.32
N SER A 12 -7.16 -1.53 10.50
CA SER A 12 -6.28 -1.35 11.65
C SER A 12 -5.57 -2.64 12.08
N ASP A 13 -6.27 -3.77 12.06
CA ASP A 13 -5.68 -5.06 12.43
C ASP A 13 -4.71 -5.58 11.38
N VAL A 14 -5.01 -5.38 10.09
CA VAL A 14 -4.08 -5.67 8.99
C VAL A 14 -2.80 -4.84 9.14
N ASP A 15 -2.91 -3.55 9.46
CA ASP A 15 -1.75 -2.68 9.64
C ASP A 15 -0.91 -3.08 10.86
N LYS A 16 -1.55 -3.45 11.98
CA LYS A 16 -0.86 -4.02 13.15
C LYS A 16 -0.11 -5.30 12.81
N LEU A 17 -0.78 -6.23 12.11
CA LEU A 17 -0.18 -7.52 11.72
C LEU A 17 1.02 -7.32 10.78
N ARG A 18 0.91 -6.39 9.82
CA ARG A 18 2.02 -6.05 8.92
C ARG A 18 3.20 -5.45 9.68
N THR A 19 2.92 -4.60 10.66
CA THR A 19 3.96 -4.01 11.53
C THR A 19 4.67 -5.10 12.33
N ASP A 20 3.93 -6.03 12.94
CA ASP A 20 4.49 -7.15 13.71
C ASP A 20 5.33 -8.09 12.81
N VAL A 21 4.87 -8.40 11.60
CA VAL A 21 5.65 -9.19 10.62
C VAL A 21 6.97 -8.49 10.29
N SER A 22 6.94 -7.19 10.03
CA SER A 22 8.13 -6.40 9.69
C SER A 22 9.14 -6.39 10.84
N GLU A 23 8.67 -6.19 12.08
CA GLU A 23 9.53 -6.25 13.26
C GLU A 23 10.18 -7.63 13.47
N ARG A 24 9.41 -8.71 13.25
CA ARG A 24 9.93 -10.08 13.37
C ARG A 24 10.97 -10.38 12.30
N GLN A 25 10.72 -9.95 11.06
CA GLN A 25 11.68 -10.08 9.96
C GLN A 25 12.99 -9.34 10.28
N ARG A 26 12.90 -8.10 10.78
CA ARG A 26 14.08 -7.34 11.21
C ARG A 26 14.86 -8.05 12.32
N LYS A 27 14.18 -8.52 13.38
CA LYS A 27 14.84 -9.29 14.47
C LYS A 27 15.48 -10.58 13.97
N ALA A 28 14.88 -11.25 12.98
CA ALA A 28 15.45 -12.46 12.38
C ALA A 28 16.72 -12.14 11.57
N LEU A 29 16.71 -11.04 10.80
CA LEU A 29 17.87 -10.59 10.03
C LEU A 29 19.01 -10.10 10.94
N GLU A 30 18.72 -9.41 12.04
CA GLU A 30 19.72 -9.02 13.05
C GLU A 30 20.41 -10.25 13.67
N ARG A 31 19.69 -11.35 13.87
CA ARG A 31 20.23 -12.58 14.48
C ARG A 31 20.92 -13.53 13.50
N HIS A 32 20.42 -13.60 12.27
CA HIS A 32 20.79 -14.65 11.31
C HIS A 32 21.32 -14.13 9.97
N GLY A 33 21.30 -12.82 9.73
CA GLY A 33 21.66 -12.23 8.43
C GLY A 33 23.15 -12.20 8.12
N GLY A 34 24.02 -12.31 9.13
CA GLY A 34 25.47 -12.17 8.97
C GLY A 34 25.84 -10.87 8.25
N ASP A 35 26.91 -10.90 7.45
CA ASP A 35 27.42 -9.73 6.74
C ASP A 35 26.45 -9.16 5.68
N GLN A 36 25.44 -9.93 5.26
CA GLN A 36 24.44 -9.52 4.26
C GLN A 36 23.11 -9.06 4.89
N GLY A 37 22.97 -9.20 6.21
CA GLY A 37 21.70 -8.96 6.91
C GLY A 37 21.16 -7.54 6.72
N GLU A 38 22.05 -6.55 6.71
CA GLU A 38 21.70 -5.14 6.53
C GLU A 38 21.21 -4.85 5.11
N LEU A 39 21.91 -5.34 4.08
CA LEU A 39 21.50 -5.17 2.68
C LEU A 39 20.15 -5.87 2.42
N VAL A 40 19.97 -7.08 2.94
CA VAL A 40 18.71 -7.81 2.82
C VAL A 40 17.59 -7.08 3.56
N ALA A 41 17.86 -6.53 4.75
CA ALA A 41 16.87 -5.74 5.50
C ALA A 41 16.44 -4.49 4.75
N LEU A 42 17.38 -3.81 4.07
CA LEU A 42 17.07 -2.66 3.24
C LEU A 42 16.23 -3.04 2.00
N LEU A 43 16.66 -4.05 1.24
CA LEU A 43 15.97 -4.49 0.02
C LEU A 43 14.59 -5.11 0.27
N SER A 44 14.42 -5.76 1.41
CA SER A 44 13.12 -6.30 1.87
C SER A 44 12.23 -5.27 2.53
N GLY A 45 12.69 -4.02 2.69
CA GLY A 45 11.92 -2.95 3.33
C GLY A 45 11.76 -3.09 4.84
N ALA A 46 12.54 -3.97 5.49
CA ALA A 46 12.55 -4.17 6.95
C ALA A 46 13.29 -3.07 7.72
N THR A 47 14.14 -2.31 7.03
CA THR A 47 14.82 -1.12 7.58
C THR A 47 14.06 0.15 7.19
N PRO A 48 13.61 0.97 8.16
CA PRO A 48 13.07 2.30 7.89
C PRO A 48 14.09 3.19 7.17
N VAL A 49 13.61 4.07 6.29
CA VAL A 49 14.44 5.05 5.59
C VAL A 49 13.86 6.44 5.76
N GLU A 50 14.73 7.45 5.81
CA GLU A 50 14.35 8.86 6.02
C GLU A 50 15.06 9.75 5.00
N GLY A 51 14.39 10.80 4.55
CA GLY A 51 14.93 11.74 3.58
C GLY A 51 13.87 12.72 3.07
N PRO A 52 14.26 13.69 2.22
CA PRO A 52 13.32 14.56 1.54
C PRO A 52 12.30 13.74 0.73
N GLY A 53 11.04 14.14 0.76
CA GLY A 53 9.99 13.40 0.07
C GLY A 53 8.68 14.17 0.02
N VAL A 54 7.66 13.48 -0.51
CA VAL A 54 6.30 14.02 -0.65
C VAL A 54 5.28 13.05 -0.07
N LYS A 55 4.17 13.60 0.44
CA LYS A 55 2.99 12.82 0.81
C LYS A 55 1.90 13.10 -0.21
N LEU A 56 1.49 12.06 -0.94
CA LEU A 56 0.37 12.13 -1.88
C LEU A 56 -0.88 11.56 -1.22
N VAL A 57 -2.00 12.25 -1.42
CA VAL A 57 -3.34 11.77 -1.08
C VAL A 57 -4.08 11.60 -2.41
N VAL A 58 -4.64 10.42 -2.62
CA VAL A 58 -5.37 10.06 -3.85
C VAL A 58 -6.79 9.72 -3.44
N ASP A 59 -7.72 10.56 -3.86
CA ASP A 59 -9.15 10.39 -3.57
C ASP A 59 -9.90 9.97 -4.82
N ASP A 60 -11.03 9.30 -4.60
CA ASP A 60 -12.04 9.06 -5.62
C ASP A 60 -12.54 10.39 -6.23
N ALA A 61 -12.99 10.33 -7.49
CA ALA A 61 -13.60 11.46 -8.15
C ALA A 61 -14.91 11.88 -7.45
N LYS A 62 -15.34 13.12 -7.64
CA LYS A 62 -16.61 13.59 -7.09
C LYS A 62 -17.79 12.79 -7.69
N ASN A 63 -18.75 12.38 -6.84
CA ASN A 63 -19.97 11.65 -7.19
C ASN A 63 -19.82 10.15 -7.52
N THR A 64 -18.80 9.45 -7.02
CA THR A 64 -18.67 7.99 -7.16
C THR A 64 -19.82 7.20 -6.50
N ASP A 65 -20.51 7.78 -5.51
CA ASP A 65 -21.63 7.16 -4.77
C ASP A 65 -22.93 6.98 -5.58
N GLN A 66 -23.05 7.57 -6.78
CA GLN A 66 -24.28 7.50 -7.57
C GLN A 66 -24.44 6.18 -8.35
N GLY A 67 -23.41 5.33 -8.36
CA GLY A 67 -23.46 3.98 -8.93
C GLY A 67 -23.94 2.96 -7.90
N GLY A 68 -25.26 2.79 -7.77
CA GLY A 68 -25.88 1.81 -6.87
C GLY A 68 -25.60 0.36 -7.26
N GLY A 69 -24.42 -0.14 -6.94
CA GLY A 69 -24.03 -1.54 -7.10
C GLY A 69 -22.69 -1.80 -6.42
N GLY A 70 -22.64 -2.85 -5.59
CA GLY A 70 -21.37 -3.30 -5.00
C GLY A 70 -20.33 -3.63 -6.09
N PRO A 71 -19.05 -3.77 -5.74
CA PRO A 71 -17.96 -3.99 -6.71
C PRO A 71 -18.16 -5.15 -7.70
N ARG A 72 -19.04 -6.11 -7.35
CA ARG A 72 -19.42 -7.26 -8.21
C ARG A 72 -20.64 -7.01 -9.10
N GLU A 73 -21.48 -6.02 -8.78
CA GLU A 73 -22.74 -5.74 -9.46
C GLU A 73 -22.57 -4.71 -10.58
N SER A 74 -21.49 -3.92 -10.57
CA SER A 74 -21.15 -3.02 -11.67
C SER A 74 -20.51 -3.80 -12.82
N SER A 75 -21.34 -4.46 -13.61
CA SER A 75 -20.97 -5.13 -14.87
C SER A 75 -20.55 -4.17 -16.00
N SER A 76 -20.43 -2.88 -15.72
CA SER A 76 -20.07 -1.87 -16.70
C SER A 76 -18.60 -1.50 -16.58
N PHE A 77 -17.86 -1.62 -17.68
CA PHE A 77 -16.53 -1.05 -17.91
C PHE A 77 -16.49 0.50 -17.78
N ALA A 78 -17.56 1.12 -17.30
CA ALA A 78 -17.65 2.54 -17.08
C ALA A 78 -16.61 3.03 -16.07
N ASP A 79 -16.09 4.21 -16.37
CA ASP A 79 -15.23 4.97 -15.48
C ASP A 79 -16.08 5.41 -14.27
N THR A 80 -16.01 4.64 -13.19
CA THR A 80 -16.80 4.90 -11.97
C THR A 80 -16.25 6.07 -11.17
N GLY A 81 -15.16 6.69 -11.61
CA GLY A 81 -14.43 7.70 -10.86
C GLY A 81 -13.72 7.16 -9.62
N ARG A 82 -13.83 5.86 -9.32
CA ARG A 82 -13.13 5.22 -8.20
C ARG A 82 -11.68 4.98 -8.55
N VAL A 83 -10.78 5.21 -7.60
CA VAL A 83 -9.36 4.87 -7.69
C VAL A 83 -9.22 3.37 -7.87
N ARG A 84 -8.46 2.94 -8.89
CA ARG A 84 -8.21 1.51 -9.17
C ARG A 84 -6.74 1.19 -9.05
N ASP A 85 -6.45 -0.12 -9.02
CA ASP A 85 -5.07 -0.65 -9.03
C ASP A 85 -4.18 -0.02 -10.10
N ARG A 86 -4.72 0.14 -11.32
CA ARG A 86 -3.98 0.71 -12.44
C ARG A 86 -3.59 2.17 -12.20
N ASP A 87 -4.42 2.93 -11.50
CA ASP A 87 -4.15 4.33 -11.22
C ASP A 87 -3.05 4.44 -10.16
N MET A 88 -3.10 3.61 -9.12
CA MET A 88 -2.02 3.49 -8.14
C MET A 88 -0.71 3.01 -8.77
N GLN A 89 -0.75 2.05 -9.70
CA GLN A 89 0.43 1.61 -10.45
C GLN A 89 1.06 2.75 -11.26
N ARG A 90 0.25 3.59 -11.92
CA ARG A 90 0.75 4.77 -12.64
C ARG A 90 1.42 5.77 -11.71
N VAL A 91 0.79 6.06 -10.58
CA VAL A 91 1.36 6.95 -9.55
C VAL A 91 2.72 6.44 -9.08
N VAL A 92 2.79 5.15 -8.70
CA VAL A 92 4.03 4.53 -8.22
C VAL A 92 5.11 4.54 -9.29
N ASN A 93 4.78 4.19 -10.54
CA ASN A 93 5.73 4.25 -11.64
C ASN A 93 6.24 5.68 -11.88
N GLY A 94 5.36 6.67 -11.88
CA GLY A 94 5.74 8.08 -12.03
C GLY A 94 6.65 8.57 -10.90
N LEU A 95 6.42 8.12 -9.66
CA LEU A 95 7.32 8.41 -8.53
C LEU A 95 8.70 7.77 -8.73
N TRP A 96 8.77 6.52 -9.17
CA TRP A 96 10.06 5.87 -9.52
C TRP A 96 10.79 6.59 -10.65
N GLU A 97 10.07 6.94 -11.73
CA GLU A 97 10.62 7.72 -12.86
C GLU A 97 11.11 9.11 -12.42
N SER A 98 10.51 9.68 -11.38
CA SER A 98 10.91 10.96 -10.78
C SER A 98 12.08 10.85 -9.80
N GLY A 99 12.63 9.64 -9.58
CA GLY A 99 13.79 9.41 -8.73
C GLY A 99 13.45 9.17 -7.26
N ALA A 100 12.23 8.77 -6.93
CA ALA A 100 11.95 8.26 -5.58
C ALA A 100 12.86 7.05 -5.29
N GLU A 101 13.49 7.01 -4.12
CA GLU A 101 14.34 5.88 -3.70
C GLU A 101 13.58 4.91 -2.78
N ALA A 102 12.49 5.39 -2.19
CA ALA A 102 11.59 4.62 -1.36
C ALA A 102 10.16 5.14 -1.49
N ILE A 103 9.19 4.23 -1.56
CA ILE A 103 7.76 4.55 -1.62
C ILE A 103 7.04 3.70 -0.59
N ALA A 104 6.11 4.31 0.14
CA ALA A 104 5.18 3.60 1.00
C ALA A 104 3.74 4.00 0.67
N ILE A 105 2.82 3.03 0.64
CA ILE A 105 1.38 3.25 0.51
C ILE A 105 0.76 2.88 1.87
N ASN A 106 0.06 3.82 2.50
CA ASN A 106 -0.57 3.64 3.82
C ASN A 106 0.39 3.00 4.85
N GLY A 107 1.63 3.51 4.91
CA GLY A 107 2.66 3.03 5.83
C GLY A 107 3.39 1.75 5.39
N GLN A 108 3.01 1.13 4.26
CA GLN A 108 3.60 -0.11 3.77
C GLN A 108 4.66 0.15 2.70
N ARG A 109 5.91 -0.22 2.98
CA ARG A 109 7.04 -0.09 2.04
C ARG A 109 6.82 -0.96 0.81
N LEU A 110 6.90 -0.35 -0.37
CA LEU A 110 6.99 -1.10 -1.61
C LEU A 110 8.39 -1.70 -1.78
N THR A 111 8.40 -2.97 -2.15
CA THR A 111 9.59 -3.78 -2.45
C THR A 111 9.40 -4.49 -3.79
N ALA A 112 10.43 -5.19 -4.26
CA ALA A 112 10.34 -5.99 -5.50
C ALA A 112 9.25 -7.08 -5.46
N LEU A 113 8.79 -7.48 -4.26
CA LEU A 113 7.76 -8.50 -4.08
C LEU A 113 6.36 -7.91 -3.82
N SER A 114 6.26 -6.58 -3.69
CA SER A 114 4.99 -5.92 -3.43
C SER A 114 4.09 -5.96 -4.67
N ALA A 115 2.88 -6.48 -4.51
CA ALA A 115 1.84 -6.40 -5.53
C ALA A 115 0.86 -5.27 -5.18
N ILE A 116 0.56 -4.40 -6.15
CA ILE A 116 -0.52 -3.41 -6.05
C ILE A 116 -1.79 -4.05 -6.60
N ARG A 117 -2.69 -4.45 -5.69
CA ARG A 117 -3.97 -5.11 -5.99
C ARG A 117 -5.05 -4.65 -4.98
N ALA A 118 -6.30 -4.61 -5.42
CA ALA A 118 -7.48 -4.22 -4.64
C ALA A 118 -7.53 -2.74 -4.15
N ALA A 119 -6.85 -1.81 -4.83
CA ALA A 119 -7.09 -0.39 -4.65
C ALA A 119 -8.51 -0.03 -5.12
N GLY A 120 -9.27 0.65 -4.25
CA GLY A 120 -10.66 1.06 -4.48
C GLY A 120 -11.74 0.19 -3.83
N ASP A 121 -11.37 -0.85 -3.08
CA ASP A 121 -12.29 -1.70 -2.29
C ASP A 121 -12.48 -1.21 -0.83
N ALA A 122 -11.95 -0.04 -0.48
CA ALA A 122 -12.04 0.57 0.85
C ALA A 122 -13.31 1.41 1.02
#